data_AF-A0A3C1DN96-F1
#
_entry.id   AF-A0A3C1DN96-F1
#
_cell.length_a   1.000
_cell.length_b   1.000
_cell.length_c   1.000
_cell.angle_alpha   90.00
_cell.angle_beta   90.00
_cell.angle_gamma   90.00
#
_symmetry.space_group_name_H-M   'P 1'
#
loop_
_entity.id
_entity.type
_entity.pdbx_description
1 polymer ?
#
loop_
_entity_poly.entity_id
_entity_poly.type
_entity_poly.pdbx_seq_one_letter_code
_entity_poly.pdbx_strand_id
1 'polypeptide(L)'
;MSRQVPAIVRDWSYWAEVVLTAGVGAILFFLLNLRDLGQLAWMIGGLLLYHRAVTDGLFRRDINPLQQTVQDGVQADEAIAEYLNLSTSASETVRLRSAIESYYRIGEPEFRWHKLRSLNEFIRALDTMVLHKHSPTMLTSEYYAWLLPRIEAALPGNRIWAVSRFMDCEWDDSPEEQQFLQANLAAASRGVDVCRLFITTKESWNAAVAASRPIRSQVEHPQLASFFGDIEAIRKRDAGILSLIGDGLIGFDDDVVLQDEHSDDGHARGFISIKQSEVEDLSRAFNSLKNLCTRVSLEERPKGQSSGDLVGEQGADGRSAATCPDTPPPPVGQH
;
A
#
# COMPACT_ATOMS: atom_id res chain seq x y z
N MET A 1 34.96 0.63 -3.71
CA MET A 1 36.08 -0.12 -4.31
C MET A 1 37.34 0.06 -3.47
N SER A 2 37.51 -0.74 -2.42
CA SER A 2 38.80 -0.83 -1.71
C SER A 2 39.76 -1.66 -2.58
N ARG A 3 40.90 -1.09 -2.95
CA ARG A 3 41.95 -1.84 -3.66
C ARG A 3 42.51 -2.86 -2.67
N GLN A 4 42.08 -4.11 -2.78
CA GLN A 4 42.75 -5.21 -2.08
C GLN A 4 44.18 -5.28 -2.59
N VAL A 5 45.13 -4.96 -1.72
CA VAL A 5 46.55 -5.20 -2.00
C VAL A 5 46.69 -6.72 -2.16
N PRO A 6 47.24 -7.22 -3.28
CA PRO A 6 47.34 -8.66 -3.52
C PRO A 6 48.05 -9.34 -2.35
N ALA A 7 47.50 -10.44 -1.84
CA ALA A 7 48.08 -11.20 -0.73
C ALA A 7 49.57 -11.52 -0.95
N ILE A 8 49.97 -11.66 -2.21
CA ILE A 8 51.33 -11.86 -2.69
C ILE A 8 52.29 -10.76 -2.22
N VAL A 9 51.88 -9.49 -2.16
CA VAL A 9 52.79 -8.38 -1.76
C VAL A 9 53.10 -8.42 -0.26
N ARG A 10 52.22 -9.01 0.56
CA ARG A 10 52.35 -9.00 2.02
C ARG A 10 53.37 -10.02 2.52
N ASP A 11 53.44 -11.19 1.88
CA ASP A 11 54.37 -12.26 2.25
C ASP A 11 55.84 -11.92 1.96
N TRP A 12 56.10 -11.06 0.96
CA TRP A 12 57.46 -10.60 0.65
C TRP A 12 58.10 -9.81 1.80
N SER A 13 57.31 -9.06 2.58
CA SER A 13 57.85 -8.24 3.67
C SER A 13 58.45 -9.08 4.80
N TYR A 14 57.83 -10.22 5.12
CA TYR A 14 58.31 -11.15 6.14
C TYR A 14 59.64 -11.80 5.73
N TRP A 15 59.71 -12.31 4.50
CA TRP A 15 60.92 -12.95 3.98
C TRP A 15 62.09 -11.96 3.84
N ALA A 16 61.80 -10.71 3.44
CA ALA A 16 62.81 -9.66 3.40
C ALA A 16 63.44 -9.40 4.78
N GLU A 17 62.65 -9.38 5.85
CA GLU A 17 63.13 -9.16 7.22
C GLU A 17 63.98 -10.33 7.73
N VAL A 18 63.56 -11.56 7.43
CA VAL A 18 64.34 -12.77 7.76
C VAL A 18 65.69 -12.75 7.05
N VAL A 19 65.70 -12.49 5.75
CA VAL A 19 66.92 -12.43 4.93
C VAL A 19 67.84 -11.31 5.38
N LEU A 20 67.29 -10.13 5.69
CA LEU A 20 68.06 -8.98 6.15
C LEU A 20 68.68 -9.24 7.52
N THR A 21 67.92 -9.80 8.46
CA THR A 21 68.42 -10.18 9.79
C THR A 21 69.53 -11.21 9.69
N ALA A 22 69.32 -12.27 8.90
CA ALA A 22 70.31 -13.33 8.70
C ALA A 22 71.59 -12.77 8.05
N GLY A 23 71.44 -11.97 6.99
CA GLY A 23 72.53 -11.38 6.22
C GLY A 23 73.38 -10.40 7.02
N VAL A 24 72.75 -9.46 7.76
CA VAL A 24 73.47 -8.47 8.58
C VAL A 24 74.30 -9.17 9.66
N GLY A 25 73.71 -10.13 10.38
CA GLY A 25 74.45 -10.87 11.40
C GLY A 25 75.60 -11.70 10.81
N ALA A 26 75.41 -12.30 9.63
CA ALA A 26 76.47 -13.04 8.94
C ALA A 26 77.63 -12.14 8.49
N ILE A 27 77.35 -10.94 7.97
CA ILE A 27 78.38 -9.96 7.58
C ILE A 27 79.20 -9.53 8.81
N LEU A 28 78.52 -9.16 9.90
CA LEU A 28 79.18 -8.76 11.15
C LEU A 28 80.04 -9.88 11.72
N PHE A 29 79.53 -11.11 11.74
CA PHE A 29 80.19 -12.26 12.35
C PHE A 29 81.38 -12.78 11.54
N PHE A 30 81.21 -12.99 10.23
CA PHE A 30 82.21 -13.66 9.40
C PHE A 30 83.16 -12.70 8.66
N LEU A 31 82.64 -11.61 8.09
CA LEU A 31 83.45 -10.72 7.25
C LEU A 31 84.21 -9.68 8.06
N LEU A 32 83.58 -9.15 9.11
CA LEU A 32 84.16 -8.10 9.96
C LEU A 32 84.76 -8.64 11.26
N ASN A 33 84.60 -9.95 11.52
CA ASN A 33 85.06 -10.63 12.74
C ASN A 33 84.55 -9.99 14.05
N LEU A 34 83.39 -9.32 14.00
CA LEU A 34 82.70 -8.72 15.15
C LEU A 34 81.69 -9.70 15.73
N ARG A 35 82.19 -10.78 16.34
CA ARG A 35 81.37 -11.94 16.73
C ARG A 35 80.22 -11.60 17.68
N ASP A 36 80.49 -10.81 18.72
CA ASP A 36 79.49 -10.44 19.73
C ASP A 36 78.38 -9.58 19.11
N LEU A 37 78.75 -8.69 18.18
CA LEU A 37 77.81 -7.80 17.50
C LEU A 37 76.91 -8.58 16.52
N GLY A 38 77.47 -9.58 15.82
CA GLY A 38 76.70 -10.47 14.94
C GLY A 38 75.69 -11.33 15.72
N GLN A 39 76.08 -11.87 16.87
CA GLN A 39 75.17 -12.60 17.76
C GLN A 39 74.05 -11.70 18.30
N LEU A 40 74.39 -10.48 18.74
CA LEU A 40 73.41 -9.51 19.21
C LEU A 40 72.41 -9.13 18.10
N ALA A 41 72.89 -8.93 16.87
CA ALA A 41 72.03 -8.63 15.72
C ALA A 41 71.03 -9.75 15.43
N TRP A 42 71.45 -11.02 15.48
CA TRP A 42 70.53 -12.15 15.32
C TRP A 42 69.55 -12.29 16.47
N MET A 43 69.97 -12.05 17.71
CA MET A 43 69.04 -12.07 18.86
C MET A 43 67.97 -11.00 18.74
N ILE A 44 68.35 -9.76 18.42
CA ILE A 44 67.40 -8.64 18.25
C ILE A 44 66.47 -8.91 17.07
N GLY A 45 67.00 -9.32 15.92
CA GLY A 45 66.16 -9.60 14.75
C GLY A 45 65.23 -10.80 14.96
N GLY A 46 65.70 -11.85 15.65
CA GLY A 46 64.87 -12.98 16.04
C GLY A 46 63.72 -12.58 16.97
N LEU A 47 63.99 -11.71 17.95
CA LEU A 47 62.97 -11.18 18.86
C LEU A 47 61.92 -10.32 18.12
N LEU A 48 62.34 -9.49 17.18
CA LEU A 48 61.43 -8.67 16.36
C LEU A 48 60.55 -9.55 15.44
N LEU A 49 61.13 -10.57 14.80
CA LEU A 49 60.39 -11.54 13.99
C LEU A 49 59.36 -12.30 14.84
N TYR A 50 59.74 -12.72 16.05
CA TYR A 50 58.85 -13.38 17.00
C TYR A 50 57.70 -12.45 17.42
N HIS A 51 58.02 -11.22 17.84
CA HIS A 51 57.02 -10.24 18.25
C HIS A 51 56.00 -9.98 17.14
N ARG A 52 56.47 -9.78 15.90
CA ARG A 52 55.59 -9.56 14.73
C ARG A 52 54.69 -10.76 14.44
N ALA A 53 55.23 -11.97 14.48
CA ALA A 53 54.45 -13.19 14.28
C ALA A 53 53.34 -13.33 15.34
N VAL A 54 53.63 -13.00 16.60
CA VAL A 54 52.65 -13.02 17.69
C VAL A 54 51.58 -11.95 17.49
N THR A 55 51.96 -10.71 17.18
CA THR A 55 51.00 -9.62 16.97
C THR A 55 50.11 -9.84 15.75
N ASP A 56 50.67 -10.32 14.64
CA ASP A 56 49.90 -10.66 13.44
C ASP A 56 48.95 -11.84 13.71
N GLY A 57 49.40 -12.81 14.52
CA GLY A 57 48.57 -13.93 14.97
C GLY A 57 47.40 -13.49 15.83
N LEU A 58 47.63 -12.62 16.83
CA LEU A 58 46.58 -12.07 17.68
C LEU A 58 45.60 -11.21 16.89
N PHE A 59 46.10 -10.33 16.02
CA PHE A 59 45.26 -9.50 15.17
C PHE A 59 44.36 -10.33 14.25
N ARG A 60 44.89 -11.39 13.63
CA ARG A 60 44.08 -12.31 12.80
C ARG A 60 43.03 -13.06 13.62
N ARG A 61 43.38 -13.47 14.84
CA ARG A 61 42.45 -14.16 15.75
C ARG A 61 41.25 -13.28 16.09
N ASP A 62 41.45 -11.97 16.25
CA ASP A 62 40.40 -11.04 16.66
C ASP A 62 39.62 -10.46 15.47
N ILE A 63 40.27 -10.23 14.32
CA ILE A 63 39.64 -9.62 13.13
C ILE A 63 38.82 -10.63 12.32
N ASN A 64 39.29 -11.86 12.17
CA ASN A 64 38.59 -12.87 11.37
C ASN A 64 37.15 -13.14 11.84
N PRO A 65 36.83 -13.32 13.14
CA PRO A 65 35.46 -13.53 13.57
C PRO A 65 34.56 -12.30 13.35
N LEU A 66 35.11 -11.08 13.44
CA LEU A 66 34.38 -9.85 13.13
C LEU A 66 34.08 -9.75 11.63
N GLN A 67 35.04 -10.07 10.76
CA GLN A 67 34.82 -10.12 9.31
C GLN A 67 33.78 -11.18 8.94
N GLN A 68 33.84 -12.35 9.57
CA GLN A 68 32.84 -13.41 9.40
C GLN A 68 31.45 -12.91 9.81
N THR A 69 31.32 -12.29 10.98
CA THR A 69 30.04 -11.75 11.48
C THR A 69 29.44 -10.70 10.54
N VAL A 70 30.28 -9.83 9.96
CA VAL A 70 29.83 -8.83 8.98
C VAL A 70 29.42 -9.49 7.66
N GLN A 71 30.16 -10.50 7.19
CA GLN A 71 29.80 -11.26 5.98
C GLN A 71 28.51 -12.06 6.16
N ASP A 72 28.35 -12.72 7.31
CA ASP A 72 27.15 -13.48 7.65
C ASP A 72 25.93 -12.54 7.74
N GLY A 73 26.10 -11.32 8.25
CA GLY A 73 25.05 -10.29 8.24
C GLY A 73 24.66 -9.81 6.84
N VAL A 74 25.65 -9.58 5.97
CA VAL A 74 25.40 -9.18 4.56
C VAL A 74 24.72 -10.32 3.78
N GLN A 75 25.10 -11.56 4.01
CA GLN A 75 24.46 -12.73 3.40
C GLN A 75 23.04 -12.95 3.92
N ALA A 76 22.78 -12.66 5.20
CA ALA A 76 21.43 -12.69 5.74
C ALA A 76 20.53 -11.64 5.08
N ASP A 77 21.04 -10.43 4.80
CA ASP A 77 20.30 -9.40 4.06
C ASP A 77 20.00 -9.82 2.61
N GLU A 78 20.96 -10.46 1.92
CA GLU A 78 20.75 -11.02 0.58
C GLU A 78 19.74 -12.17 0.58
N ALA A 79 19.81 -13.05 1.58
CA ALA A 79 18.85 -14.15 1.74
C ALA A 79 17.45 -13.65 2.12
N ILE A 80 17.33 -12.57 2.91
CA ILE A 80 16.04 -11.91 3.20
C ILE A 80 15.48 -11.29 1.92
N ALA A 81 16.32 -10.66 1.08
CA ALA A 81 15.89 -10.10 -0.19
C ALA A 81 15.44 -11.16 -1.20
N GLU A 82 16.11 -12.32 -1.21
CA GLU A 82 15.75 -13.49 -2.02
C GLU A 82 14.46 -14.17 -1.50
N TYR A 83 14.34 -14.33 -0.18
CA TYR A 83 13.17 -14.94 0.47
C TYR A 83 11.91 -14.05 0.36
N LEU A 84 12.08 -12.73 0.30
CA LEU A 84 10.99 -11.77 0.07
C LEU A 84 10.48 -11.76 -1.39
N ASN A 85 11.04 -12.59 -2.29
CA ASN A 85 10.63 -12.69 -3.68
C ASN A 85 10.46 -11.31 -4.36
N LEU A 86 11.39 -10.39 -4.05
CA LEU A 86 11.44 -9.01 -4.56
C LEU A 86 11.87 -8.96 -6.05
N SER A 87 11.86 -10.09 -6.74
CA SER A 87 12.35 -10.24 -8.11
C SER A 87 11.35 -9.76 -9.19
N THR A 88 10.09 -9.49 -8.81
CA THR A 88 9.03 -9.17 -9.78
C THR A 88 8.89 -7.69 -10.11
N SER A 89 9.40 -6.76 -9.30
CA SER A 89 9.57 -5.37 -9.73
C SER A 89 10.78 -4.70 -9.08
N ALA A 90 11.78 -4.36 -9.91
CA ALA A 90 12.96 -3.62 -9.45
C ALA A 90 12.59 -2.31 -8.74
N SER A 91 11.41 -1.74 -9.06
CA SER A 91 10.88 -0.52 -8.42
C SER A 91 10.46 -0.73 -6.96
N GLU A 92 9.82 -1.85 -6.61
CA GLU A 92 9.36 -2.10 -5.24
C GLU A 92 10.53 -2.39 -4.32
N THR A 93 11.52 -3.17 -4.76
CA THR A 93 12.75 -3.42 -4.02
C THR A 93 13.49 -2.12 -3.70
N VAL A 94 13.58 -1.22 -4.67
CA VAL A 94 14.22 0.09 -4.49
C VAL A 94 13.45 0.94 -3.48
N ARG A 95 12.12 0.95 -3.53
CA ARG A 95 11.28 1.68 -2.56
C ARG A 95 11.42 1.12 -1.14
N LEU A 96 11.35 -0.20 -0.98
CA LEU A 96 11.51 -0.86 0.32
C LEU A 96 12.90 -0.59 0.90
N ARG A 97 13.95 -0.76 0.09
CA ARG A 97 15.33 -0.44 0.50
C ARG A 97 15.45 1.03 0.92
N SER A 98 14.92 1.95 0.13
CA SER A 98 14.92 3.37 0.45
C SER A 98 14.18 3.69 1.76
N ALA A 99 13.07 2.98 2.05
CA ALA A 99 12.32 3.13 3.30
C ALA A 99 13.13 2.63 4.50
N ILE A 100 13.77 1.46 4.37
CA ILE A 100 14.65 0.88 5.40
C ILE A 100 15.86 1.79 5.65
N GLU A 101 16.52 2.27 4.60
CA GLU A 101 17.64 3.22 4.73
C GLU A 101 17.20 4.51 5.42
N SER A 102 16.04 5.06 5.07
CA SER A 102 15.48 6.26 5.71
C SER A 102 15.20 6.01 7.19
N TYR A 103 14.65 4.85 7.54
CA TYR A 103 14.45 4.44 8.92
C TYR A 103 15.76 4.41 9.71
N TYR A 104 16.86 3.88 9.14
CA TYR A 104 18.16 3.85 9.82
C TYR A 104 18.86 5.21 9.91
N ARG A 105 18.61 6.12 8.95
CA ARG A 105 19.19 7.47 8.96
C ARG A 105 18.63 8.37 10.07
N ILE A 106 17.41 8.13 10.52
CA ILE A 106 16.80 8.87 11.63
C ILE A 106 17.46 8.41 12.94
N GLY A 107 18.45 9.17 13.41
CA GLY A 107 19.24 8.87 14.61
C GLY A 107 18.79 9.63 15.86
N GLU A 108 17.90 10.62 15.69
CA GLU A 108 17.43 11.52 16.73
C GLU A 108 16.55 10.75 17.74
N PRO A 109 16.91 10.75 19.04
CA PRO A 109 16.14 10.04 20.08
C PRO A 109 14.68 10.49 20.18
N GLU A 110 14.39 11.76 19.91
CA GLU A 110 13.06 12.38 19.93
C GLU A 110 12.11 11.71 18.93
N PHE A 111 12.63 11.21 17.81
CA PHE A 111 11.84 10.52 16.80
C PHE A 111 11.70 9.01 17.04
N ARG A 112 12.34 8.45 18.08
CA ARG A 112 12.30 7.00 18.34
C ARG A 112 10.88 6.44 18.45
N TRP A 113 9.99 7.15 19.15
CA TRP A 113 8.61 6.71 19.30
C TRP A 113 7.85 6.75 17.97
N HIS A 114 8.00 7.83 17.19
CA HIS A 114 7.39 7.94 15.86
C HIS A 114 7.88 6.85 14.91
N LYS A 115 9.19 6.55 14.90
CA LYS A 115 9.77 5.46 14.10
C LYS A 115 9.14 4.11 14.44
N LEU A 116 9.08 3.76 15.72
CA LEU A 116 8.52 2.49 16.17
C LEU A 116 7.02 2.41 15.86
N ARG A 117 6.30 3.52 16.02
CA ARG A 117 4.88 3.60 15.66
C ARG A 117 4.68 3.34 14.16
N SER A 118 5.39 4.05 13.28
CA SER A 118 5.28 3.88 11.83
C SER A 118 5.67 2.47 11.38
N LEU A 119 6.72 1.88 11.98
CA LEU A 119 7.10 0.49 11.68
C LEU A 119 6.00 -0.50 12.09
N ASN A 120 5.41 -0.31 13.27
CA ASN A 120 4.32 -1.16 13.73
C ASN A 120 3.05 -1.00 12.88
N GLU A 121 2.73 0.21 12.43
CA GLU A 121 1.63 0.48 11.49
C GLU A 121 1.87 -0.23 10.15
N PHE A 122 3.10 -0.16 9.61
CA PHE A 122 3.48 -0.88 8.40
C PHE A 122 3.36 -2.39 8.54
N ILE A 123 3.88 -2.97 9.64
CA ILE A 123 3.78 -4.41 9.91
C ILE A 123 2.32 -4.85 10.00
N ARG A 124 1.49 -4.10 10.75
CA ARG A 124 0.06 -4.41 10.87
C ARG A 124 -0.66 -4.36 9.52
N ALA A 125 -0.34 -3.37 8.67
CA ALA A 125 -0.92 -3.30 7.33
C ALA A 125 -0.56 -4.54 6.48
N LEU A 126 0.69 -4.99 6.54
CA LEU A 126 1.12 -6.22 5.87
C LEU A 126 0.44 -7.47 6.43
N ASP A 127 0.33 -7.59 7.76
CA ASP A 127 -0.35 -8.70 8.41
C ASP A 127 -1.82 -8.76 7.98
N THR A 128 -2.50 -7.62 7.90
CA THR A 128 -3.87 -7.54 7.38
C THR A 128 -3.97 -8.03 5.94
N MET A 129 -3.07 -7.60 5.07
CA MET A 129 -3.02 -8.07 3.67
C MET A 129 -2.74 -9.56 3.56
N VAL A 130 -1.85 -10.10 4.39
CA VAL A 130 -1.45 -11.52 4.34
C VAL A 130 -2.53 -12.43 4.93
N LEU A 131 -3.01 -12.10 6.13
CA LEU A 131 -3.90 -12.93 6.94
C LEU A 131 -5.38 -12.75 6.56
N HIS A 132 -5.81 -11.50 6.42
CA HIS A 132 -7.21 -11.17 6.14
C HIS A 132 -7.50 -11.06 4.65
N LYS A 133 -6.46 -10.94 3.81
CA LYS A 133 -6.60 -10.67 2.37
C LYS A 133 -7.37 -9.38 2.11
N HIS A 134 -7.14 -8.39 2.99
CA HIS A 134 -7.72 -7.06 2.93
C HIS A 134 -6.62 -6.02 2.72
N SER A 135 -6.91 -4.96 1.96
CA SER A 135 -6.11 -3.75 2.07
C SER A 135 -6.38 -3.07 3.42
N PRO A 136 -5.46 -2.21 3.91
CA PRO A 136 -5.85 -1.17 4.86
C PRO A 136 -6.99 -0.32 4.30
N THR A 137 -7.73 0.35 5.18
CA THR A 137 -8.68 1.39 4.78
C THR A 137 -7.94 2.47 3.97
N MET A 138 -8.49 2.79 2.82
CA MET A 138 -7.92 3.70 1.83
C MET A 138 -8.52 5.09 1.96
N LEU A 139 -7.71 6.09 1.69
CA LEU A 139 -8.18 7.45 1.47
C LEU A 139 -8.91 7.55 0.12
N THR A 140 -9.76 8.57 -0.06
CA THR A 140 -10.51 8.79 -1.31
C THR A 140 -9.65 8.75 -2.57
N SER A 141 -8.47 9.38 -2.55
CA SER A 141 -7.56 9.40 -3.70
C SER A 141 -6.97 8.02 -4.02
N GLU A 142 -6.61 7.24 -2.99
CA GLU A 142 -6.09 5.88 -3.14
C GLU A 142 -7.19 4.92 -3.62
N TYR A 143 -8.40 5.08 -3.08
CA TYR A 143 -9.58 4.32 -3.47
C TYR A 143 -9.87 4.49 -4.97
N TYR A 144 -9.96 5.73 -5.47
CA TYR A 144 -10.19 5.99 -6.89
C TYR A 144 -9.00 5.63 -7.79
N ALA A 145 -7.77 5.82 -7.32
CA ALA A 145 -6.57 5.42 -8.05
C ALA A 145 -6.51 3.90 -8.28
N TRP A 146 -7.06 3.09 -7.36
CA TRP A 146 -7.20 1.66 -7.55
C TRP A 146 -8.42 1.30 -8.41
N LEU A 147 -9.56 1.94 -8.16
CA LEU A 147 -10.85 1.60 -8.75
C LEU A 147 -10.95 1.91 -10.24
N LEU A 148 -10.55 3.11 -10.66
CA LEU A 148 -10.76 3.58 -12.03
C LEU A 148 -10.00 2.73 -13.06
N PRO A 149 -8.71 2.41 -12.90
CA PRO A 149 -8.01 1.55 -13.86
C PRO A 149 -8.64 0.17 -14.00
N ARG A 150 -9.24 -0.36 -12.93
CA ARG A 150 -9.92 -1.67 -12.93
C ARG A 150 -11.18 -1.65 -13.79
N ILE A 151 -11.99 -0.59 -13.69
CA ILE A 151 -13.20 -0.39 -14.51
C ILE A 151 -12.81 -0.18 -15.97
N GLU A 152 -11.77 0.61 -16.23
CA GLU A 152 -11.28 0.91 -17.57
C GLU A 152 -10.71 -0.33 -18.27
N ALA A 153 -10.02 -1.20 -17.54
CA ALA A 153 -9.45 -2.44 -18.05
C ALA A 153 -10.45 -3.59 -18.22
N ALA A 154 -11.67 -3.48 -17.69
CA ALA A 154 -12.69 -4.52 -17.80
C ALA A 154 -13.08 -4.78 -19.27
N LEU A 155 -13.09 -6.07 -19.66
CA LEU A 155 -13.35 -6.53 -21.01
C LEU A 155 -14.81 -6.99 -21.17
N PRO A 156 -15.33 -7.10 -22.41
CA PRO A 156 -16.66 -7.65 -22.64
C PRO A 156 -16.80 -9.05 -22.03
N GLY A 157 -17.87 -9.28 -21.27
CA GLY A 157 -18.09 -10.52 -20.52
C GLY A 157 -17.63 -10.48 -19.06
N ASN A 158 -16.79 -9.52 -18.66
CA ASN A 158 -16.58 -9.22 -17.24
C ASN A 158 -17.85 -8.61 -16.63
N ARG A 159 -17.95 -8.70 -15.30
CA ARG A 159 -19.06 -8.19 -14.50
C ARG A 159 -18.56 -7.16 -13.49
N ILE A 160 -19.24 -6.03 -13.42
CA ILE A 160 -19.05 -5.02 -12.38
C ILE A 160 -20.39 -4.84 -11.67
N TRP A 161 -20.43 -5.08 -10.37
CA TRP A 161 -21.65 -4.98 -9.59
C TRP A 161 -21.43 -4.07 -8.40
N ALA A 162 -22.33 -3.12 -8.17
CA ALA A 162 -22.18 -2.19 -7.05
C ALA A 162 -23.51 -1.94 -6.33
N VAL A 163 -23.39 -1.72 -5.03
CA VAL A 163 -24.48 -1.31 -4.15
C VAL A 163 -24.09 0.03 -3.55
N SER A 164 -24.95 1.03 -3.71
CA SER A 164 -24.80 2.33 -3.06
C SER A 164 -25.96 2.52 -2.10
N ARG A 165 -25.67 2.62 -0.79
CA ARG A 165 -26.69 3.05 0.17
C ARG A 165 -26.63 4.56 0.27
N PHE A 166 -27.72 5.22 -0.02
CA PHE A 166 -27.74 6.67 -0.12
C PHE A 166 -27.39 7.32 1.24
N MET A 167 -26.18 7.83 1.36
CA MET A 167 -25.80 8.84 2.33
C MET A 167 -25.86 10.21 1.67
N ASP A 168 -26.25 11.26 2.41
CA ASP A 168 -26.48 12.61 1.88
C ASP A 168 -25.25 13.22 1.18
N CYS A 169 -24.05 12.67 1.39
CA CYS A 169 -22.78 13.14 0.85
C CYS A 169 -22.22 12.36 -0.35
N GLU A 170 -22.82 11.24 -0.77
CA GLU A 170 -22.14 10.28 -1.67
C GLU A 170 -22.23 10.57 -3.17
N TRP A 171 -22.88 11.65 -3.59
CA TRP A 171 -23.28 11.88 -4.99
C TRP A 171 -23.13 13.35 -5.34
N ASP A 172 -21.95 13.89 -5.05
CA ASP A 172 -21.59 15.24 -5.42
C ASP A 172 -21.14 15.31 -6.89
N ASP A 173 -20.94 16.53 -7.37
CA ASP A 173 -20.40 16.78 -8.70
C ASP A 173 -18.86 16.81 -8.69
N SER A 174 -18.20 16.11 -7.75
CA SER A 174 -16.73 16.07 -7.68
C SER A 174 -16.13 15.49 -8.96
N PRO A 175 -14.91 15.93 -9.35
CA PRO A 175 -14.21 15.36 -10.50
C PRO A 175 -14.06 13.84 -10.43
N GLU A 176 -13.83 13.29 -9.24
CA GLU A 176 -13.66 11.86 -8.98
C GLU A 176 -14.96 11.08 -9.25
N GLU A 177 -16.10 11.55 -8.71
CA GLU A 177 -17.41 10.94 -8.97
C GLU A 177 -17.80 11.04 -10.46
N GLN A 178 -17.47 12.16 -11.11
CA GLN A 178 -17.68 12.30 -12.55
C GLN A 178 -16.84 11.31 -13.35
N GLN A 179 -15.57 11.11 -13.00
CA GLN A 179 -14.72 10.11 -13.64
C GLN A 179 -15.24 8.69 -13.41
N PHE A 180 -15.66 8.38 -12.19
CA PHE A 180 -16.26 7.09 -11.86
C PHE A 180 -17.54 6.84 -12.66
N LEU A 181 -18.43 7.83 -12.77
CA LEU A 181 -19.61 7.76 -13.61
C LEU A 181 -19.24 7.48 -15.08
N GLN A 182 -18.33 8.27 -15.66
CA GLN A 182 -17.93 8.10 -17.05
C GLN A 182 -17.29 6.72 -17.29
N ALA A 183 -16.47 6.24 -16.36
CA ALA A 183 -15.85 4.92 -16.44
C ALA A 183 -16.90 3.79 -16.46
N ASN A 184 -17.93 3.85 -15.60
CA ASN A 184 -19.02 2.87 -15.58
C ASN A 184 -19.86 2.90 -16.87
N LEU A 185 -20.24 4.09 -17.34
CA LEU A 185 -21.01 4.23 -18.59
C LEU A 185 -20.20 3.72 -19.79
N ALA A 186 -18.91 4.03 -19.84
CA ALA A 186 -18.00 3.54 -20.87
C ALA A 186 -17.84 2.01 -20.80
N ALA A 187 -17.70 1.42 -19.60
CA ALA A 187 -17.63 -0.03 -19.42
C ALA A 187 -18.90 -0.73 -19.91
N ALA A 188 -20.08 -0.23 -19.53
CA ALA A 188 -21.35 -0.73 -20.04
C ALA A 188 -21.45 -0.62 -21.57
N SER A 189 -21.00 0.50 -22.14
CA SER A 189 -20.95 0.72 -23.60
C SER A 189 -20.03 -0.27 -24.33
N ARG A 190 -18.95 -0.72 -23.69
CA ARG A 190 -18.05 -1.75 -24.23
C ARG A 190 -18.63 -3.17 -24.14
N GLY A 191 -19.73 -3.39 -23.42
CA GLY A 191 -20.33 -4.71 -23.22
C GLY A 191 -19.87 -5.44 -21.95
N VAL A 192 -19.34 -4.71 -20.97
CA VAL A 192 -19.17 -5.21 -19.59
C VAL A 192 -20.56 -5.28 -18.93
N ASP A 193 -20.85 -6.33 -18.16
CA ASP A 193 -22.10 -6.43 -17.39
C ASP A 193 -22.02 -5.53 -16.15
N VAL A 194 -22.46 -4.29 -16.29
CA VAL A 194 -22.48 -3.31 -15.20
C VAL A 194 -23.87 -3.27 -14.56
N CYS A 195 -23.93 -3.59 -13.26
CA CYS A 195 -25.17 -3.61 -12.48
C CYS A 195 -25.06 -2.72 -11.24
N ARG A 196 -26.00 -1.79 -11.07
CA ARG A 196 -26.07 -0.83 -9.96
C ARG A 196 -27.33 -1.03 -9.13
N LEU A 197 -27.18 -1.16 -7.82
CA LEU A 197 -28.28 -1.21 -6.86
C LEU A 197 -28.23 0.05 -6.00
N PHE A 198 -29.33 0.80 -6.01
CA PHE A 198 -29.49 2.01 -5.22
C PHE A 198 -30.44 1.70 -4.05
N ILE A 199 -29.92 1.75 -2.83
CA ILE A 199 -30.65 1.36 -1.62
C ILE A 199 -30.90 2.59 -0.76
N THR A 200 -32.14 3.04 -0.70
CA THR A 200 -32.53 4.25 0.04
C THR A 200 -34.03 4.28 0.30
N THR A 201 -34.54 5.31 0.96
CA THR A 201 -35.98 5.52 1.08
C THR A 201 -36.57 5.96 -0.27
N LYS A 202 -37.85 5.69 -0.48
CA LYS A 202 -38.53 6.07 -1.73
C LYS A 202 -38.52 7.58 -1.97
N GLU A 203 -38.63 8.36 -0.90
CA GLU A 203 -38.60 9.82 -0.94
C GLU A 203 -37.24 10.33 -1.44
N SER A 204 -36.15 9.84 -0.83
CA SER A 204 -34.78 10.20 -1.22
C SER A 204 -34.46 9.75 -2.63
N TRP A 205 -34.89 8.56 -3.04
CA TRP A 205 -34.75 8.08 -4.41
C TRP A 205 -35.40 9.02 -5.43
N ASN A 206 -36.67 9.40 -5.21
CA ASN A 206 -37.38 10.29 -6.12
C ASN A 206 -36.71 11.66 -6.22
N ALA A 207 -36.27 12.22 -5.09
CA ALA A 207 -35.54 13.48 -5.05
C ALA A 207 -34.22 13.38 -5.82
N ALA A 208 -33.47 12.30 -5.59
CA ALA A 208 -32.15 12.11 -6.17
C ALA A 208 -32.22 11.85 -7.69
N VAL A 209 -33.17 11.05 -8.17
CA VAL A 209 -33.41 10.87 -9.63
C VAL A 209 -33.85 12.19 -10.28
N ALA A 210 -34.62 13.04 -9.60
CA ALA A 210 -35.02 14.33 -10.16
C ALA A 210 -33.85 15.33 -10.23
N ALA A 211 -33.04 15.41 -9.17
CA ALA A 211 -32.02 16.45 -9.02
C ALA A 211 -30.66 16.04 -9.59
N SER A 212 -30.20 14.81 -9.35
CA SER A 212 -28.81 14.41 -9.60
C SER A 212 -28.62 13.84 -11.01
N ARG A 213 -27.75 14.49 -11.78
CA ARG A 213 -27.37 14.08 -13.14
C ARG A 213 -26.63 12.74 -13.15
N PRO A 214 -25.70 12.44 -12.22
CA PRO A 214 -25.07 11.13 -12.15
C PRO A 214 -26.04 9.95 -12.04
N ILE A 215 -27.09 10.05 -11.20
CA ILE A 215 -28.07 8.96 -11.03
C ILE A 215 -28.83 8.74 -12.32
N ARG A 216 -29.37 9.83 -12.87
CA ARG A 216 -30.12 9.78 -14.12
C ARG A 216 -29.28 9.11 -15.20
N SER A 217 -28.07 9.59 -15.42
CA SER A 217 -27.19 9.07 -16.47
C SER A 217 -26.98 7.54 -16.37
N GLN A 218 -26.87 6.98 -15.16
CA GLN A 218 -26.78 5.52 -14.96
C GLN A 218 -28.12 4.82 -15.23
N VAL A 219 -29.23 5.38 -14.75
CA VAL A 219 -30.58 4.83 -14.93
C VAL A 219 -31.03 4.85 -16.39
N GLU A 220 -30.69 5.90 -17.16
CA GLU A 220 -31.11 6.02 -18.57
C GLU A 220 -30.19 5.23 -19.52
N HIS A 221 -29.04 4.73 -19.06
CA HIS A 221 -28.08 4.05 -19.92
C HIS A 221 -28.57 2.63 -20.30
N PRO A 222 -28.75 2.31 -21.59
CA PRO A 222 -29.46 1.10 -22.02
C PRO A 222 -28.73 -0.21 -21.70
N GLN A 223 -27.39 -0.17 -21.59
CA GLN A 223 -26.55 -1.33 -21.29
C GLN A 223 -26.14 -1.43 -19.81
N LEU A 224 -26.58 -0.49 -18.97
CA LEU A 224 -26.29 -0.52 -17.53
C LEU A 224 -27.56 -0.92 -16.78
N ALA A 225 -27.50 -2.01 -16.04
CA ALA A 225 -28.65 -2.51 -15.30
C ALA A 225 -28.78 -1.77 -13.96
N SER A 226 -29.77 -0.88 -13.83
CA SER A 226 -30.04 -0.13 -12.60
C SER A 226 -31.24 -0.67 -11.84
N PHE A 227 -31.11 -0.80 -10.52
CA PHE A 227 -32.15 -1.28 -9.62
C PHE A 227 -32.32 -0.33 -8.43
N PHE A 228 -33.55 -0.18 -7.95
CA PHE A 228 -33.89 0.57 -6.75
C PHE A 228 -34.48 -0.37 -5.68
N GLY A 229 -33.95 -0.26 -4.47
CA GLY A 229 -34.45 -0.97 -3.29
C GLY A 229 -34.83 -0.01 -2.17
N ASP A 230 -36.07 -0.11 -1.70
CA ASP A 230 -36.51 0.62 -0.50
C ASP A 230 -35.86 0.00 0.75
N ILE A 231 -35.00 0.77 1.41
CA ILE A 231 -34.22 0.30 2.56
C ILE A 231 -35.10 -0.20 3.71
N GLU A 232 -36.26 0.42 3.95
CA GLU A 232 -37.17 0.01 5.03
C GLU A 232 -37.88 -1.30 4.69
N ALA A 233 -38.20 -1.51 3.41
CA ALA A 233 -38.80 -2.75 2.94
C ALA A 233 -37.80 -3.91 3.00
N ILE A 234 -36.55 -3.67 2.62
CA ILE A 234 -35.47 -4.67 2.69
C ILE A 234 -35.20 -5.02 4.15
N ARG A 235 -35.04 -4.02 5.04
CA ARG A 235 -34.80 -4.24 6.48
C ARG A 235 -35.86 -5.13 7.13
N LYS A 236 -37.13 -4.99 6.73
CA LYS A 236 -38.23 -5.83 7.23
C LYS A 236 -38.18 -7.27 6.74
N ARG A 237 -37.63 -7.52 5.56
CA ARG A 237 -37.56 -8.86 4.94
C ARG A 237 -36.29 -9.60 5.31
N ASP A 238 -35.17 -8.90 5.26
CA ASP A 238 -33.85 -9.42 5.51
C ASP A 238 -32.95 -8.29 6.02
N ALA A 239 -32.87 -8.10 7.34
CA ALA A 239 -31.94 -7.14 7.92
C ALA A 239 -30.48 -7.60 7.83
N GLY A 240 -30.25 -8.91 7.74
CA GLY A 240 -28.91 -9.50 7.69
C GLY A 240 -28.16 -9.09 6.43
N ILE A 241 -28.86 -9.05 5.29
CA ILE A 241 -28.28 -8.62 4.02
C ILE A 241 -27.74 -7.19 4.06
N LEU A 242 -28.43 -6.28 4.76
CA LEU A 242 -28.02 -4.88 4.90
C LEU A 242 -26.80 -4.74 5.81
N SER A 243 -26.68 -5.61 6.81
CA SER A 243 -25.49 -5.67 7.65
C SER A 243 -24.28 -6.21 6.90
N LEU A 244 -24.48 -7.12 5.96
CA LEU A 244 -23.41 -7.74 5.19
C LEU A 244 -22.86 -6.81 4.11
N ILE A 245 -23.71 -6.04 3.43
CA ILE A 245 -23.28 -5.09 2.38
C ILE A 245 -22.62 -3.81 2.95
N GLY A 246 -22.68 -3.57 4.26
CA GLY A 246 -22.15 -2.36 4.88
C GLY A 246 -22.82 -1.09 4.35
N ASP A 247 -22.03 -0.04 4.15
CA ASP A 247 -22.47 1.25 3.60
C ASP A 247 -22.55 1.23 2.06
N GLY A 248 -21.80 0.34 1.43
CA GLY A 248 -21.76 0.20 -0.01
C GLY A 248 -20.67 -0.78 -0.40
N LEU A 249 -20.71 -1.22 -1.65
CA LEU A 249 -19.66 -2.07 -2.20
C LEU A 249 -19.59 -1.98 -3.71
N ILE A 250 -18.44 -2.37 -4.25
CA ILE A 250 -18.19 -2.53 -5.68
C ILE A 250 -17.42 -3.83 -5.89
N GLY A 251 -18.04 -4.82 -6.52
CA GLY A 251 -17.41 -6.08 -6.89
C GLY A 251 -17.04 -6.14 -8.37
N PHE A 252 -15.93 -6.83 -8.64
CA PHE A 252 -15.46 -7.17 -9.98
C PHE A 252 -15.41 -8.69 -10.12
N ASP A 253 -16.26 -9.20 -11.02
CA ASP A 253 -16.50 -10.63 -11.20
C ASP A 253 -16.78 -11.30 -9.84
N ASP A 254 -16.13 -12.42 -9.55
CA ASP A 254 -16.15 -13.08 -8.24
C ASP A 254 -14.72 -13.13 -7.62
N ASP A 255 -13.86 -12.19 -8.01
CA ASP A 255 -12.44 -12.16 -7.65
C ASP A 255 -12.10 -11.12 -6.56
N VAL A 256 -12.76 -9.97 -6.58
CA VAL A 256 -12.43 -8.85 -5.69
C VAL A 256 -13.65 -7.97 -5.42
N VAL A 257 -13.71 -7.41 -4.21
CA VAL A 257 -14.72 -6.46 -3.79
C VAL A 257 -14.08 -5.30 -3.06
N LEU A 258 -14.53 -4.08 -3.33
CA LEU A 258 -14.31 -2.92 -2.46
C LEU A 258 -15.54 -2.78 -1.57
N GLN A 259 -15.32 -2.67 -0.27
CA GLN A 259 -16.35 -2.32 0.70
C GLN A 259 -16.16 -0.88 1.11
N ASP A 260 -17.24 -0.11 1.05
CA ASP A 260 -17.23 1.29 1.46
C ASP A 260 -17.28 1.36 3.00
N GLU A 261 -16.47 2.24 3.57
CA GLU A 261 -16.45 2.53 5.01
C GLU A 261 -16.70 4.02 5.20
N HIS A 262 -17.75 4.35 5.96
CA HIS A 262 -17.94 5.73 6.41
C HIS A 262 -17.01 6.03 7.60
N SER A 263 -16.21 7.09 7.50
CA SER A 263 -15.53 7.67 8.66
C SER A 263 -16.09 9.03 9.02
N ASP A 264 -16.20 9.30 10.33
CA ASP A 264 -16.68 10.57 10.86
C ASP A 264 -15.82 11.78 10.42
N ASP A 265 -14.56 11.54 10.05
CA ASP A 265 -13.64 12.55 9.52
C ASP A 265 -13.70 12.71 7.99
N GLY A 266 -14.51 11.89 7.31
CA GLY A 266 -14.70 11.93 5.85
C GLY A 266 -13.46 11.57 5.03
N HIS A 267 -12.40 11.06 5.66
CA HIS A 267 -11.14 10.77 4.99
C HIS A 267 -11.02 9.33 4.51
N ALA A 268 -11.64 8.37 5.21
CA ALA A 268 -11.69 6.98 4.79
C ALA A 268 -12.81 6.78 3.77
N ARG A 269 -12.55 5.98 2.73
CA ARG A 269 -13.55 5.62 1.73
C ARG A 269 -13.91 4.14 1.74
N GLY A 270 -12.98 3.26 2.08
CA GLY A 270 -13.22 1.82 2.09
C GLY A 270 -11.95 0.98 2.00
N PHE A 271 -12.10 -0.33 1.88
CA PHE A 271 -11.01 -1.28 1.72
C PHE A 271 -11.31 -2.32 0.65
N ILE A 272 -10.26 -2.96 0.13
CA ILE A 272 -10.35 -4.04 -0.85
C ILE A 272 -10.29 -5.38 -0.12
N SER A 273 -11.19 -6.30 -0.45
CA SER A 273 -11.08 -7.72 -0.09
C SER A 273 -10.88 -8.58 -1.33
N ILE A 274 -9.86 -9.45 -1.28
CA ILE A 274 -9.62 -10.54 -2.25
C ILE A 274 -9.80 -11.92 -1.58
N LYS A 275 -10.43 -11.95 -0.39
CA LYS A 275 -10.70 -13.20 0.31
C LYS A 275 -11.86 -13.92 -0.37
N GLN A 276 -11.57 -15.00 -1.10
CA GLN A 276 -12.56 -15.68 -1.94
C GLN A 276 -13.89 -15.99 -1.24
N SER A 277 -13.85 -16.51 -0.01
CA SER A 277 -15.07 -16.82 0.74
C SER A 277 -15.95 -15.59 1.00
N GLU A 278 -15.33 -14.45 1.26
CA GLU A 278 -16.03 -13.19 1.52
C GLU A 278 -16.57 -12.58 0.22
N VAL A 279 -15.79 -12.63 -0.86
CA VAL A 279 -16.25 -12.19 -2.19
C VAL A 279 -17.46 -13.00 -2.63
N GLU A 280 -17.45 -14.32 -2.43
CA GLU A 280 -18.58 -15.21 -2.72
C GLU A 280 -19.80 -14.93 -1.82
N ASP A 281 -19.60 -14.65 -0.53
CA ASP A 281 -20.68 -14.25 0.39
C ASP A 281 -21.33 -12.93 -0.06
N LEU A 282 -20.52 -11.93 -0.42
CA LEU A 282 -20.99 -10.62 -0.87
C LEU A 282 -21.64 -10.68 -2.27
N SER A 283 -21.12 -11.48 -3.20
CA SER A 283 -21.73 -11.72 -4.52
C SER A 283 -23.10 -12.41 -4.37
N ARG A 284 -23.24 -13.36 -3.44
CA ARG A 284 -24.54 -13.95 -3.07
C ARG A 284 -25.48 -12.94 -2.44
N ALA A 285 -25.00 -12.12 -1.51
CA ALA A 285 -25.77 -11.05 -0.90
C ALA A 285 -26.26 -10.05 -1.95
N PHE A 286 -25.41 -9.64 -2.87
CA PHE A 286 -25.78 -8.77 -3.99
C PHE A 286 -26.92 -9.36 -4.82
N ASN A 287 -26.83 -10.63 -5.21
CA ASN A 287 -27.86 -11.29 -6.01
C ASN A 287 -29.19 -11.42 -5.26
N SER A 288 -29.15 -11.77 -3.98
CA SER A 288 -30.33 -11.79 -3.11
C SER A 288 -30.96 -10.41 -2.99
N LEU A 289 -30.15 -9.37 -2.81
CA LEU A 289 -30.59 -7.98 -2.71
C LEU A 289 -31.22 -7.50 -4.01
N LYS A 290 -30.61 -7.84 -5.15
CA LYS A 290 -31.13 -7.54 -6.50
C LYS A 290 -32.55 -8.08 -6.69
N ASN A 291 -32.84 -9.29 -6.18
CA ASN A 291 -34.17 -9.89 -6.24
C ASN A 291 -35.21 -9.20 -5.35
N LEU A 292 -34.78 -8.42 -4.36
CA LEU A 292 -35.64 -7.58 -3.53
C LEU A 292 -35.86 -6.18 -4.11
N CYS A 293 -35.06 -5.80 -5.11
CA CYS A 293 -35.11 -4.50 -5.75
C CYS A 293 -36.00 -4.51 -7.00
N THR A 294 -36.48 -3.33 -7.39
CA THR A 294 -37.22 -3.12 -8.64
C THR A 294 -36.25 -2.60 -9.70
N ARG A 295 -36.27 -3.19 -10.90
CA ARG A 295 -35.49 -2.68 -12.03
C ARG A 295 -36.02 -1.30 -12.41
N VAL A 296 -35.12 -0.33 -12.56
CA VAL A 296 -35.48 1.01 -12.97
C VAL A 296 -35.33 1.11 -14.48
N SER A 297 -36.41 1.42 -15.18
CA SER A 297 -36.41 1.78 -16.60
C SER A 297 -37.30 2.99 -16.79
N LEU A 298 -36.80 4.02 -17.48
CA LEU A 298 -37.54 5.27 -17.70
C LEU A 298 -38.73 5.14 -18.66
N GLU A 299 -38.95 3.96 -19.26
CA GLU A 299 -40.05 3.71 -20.18
C GLU A 299 -41.44 3.75 -19.52
N GLU A 300 -41.53 3.72 -18.19
CA GLU A 300 -42.80 3.83 -17.44
C GLU A 300 -43.10 5.24 -16.92
N ARG A 301 -42.64 6.31 -17.60
CA ARG A 301 -43.25 7.63 -17.32
C ARG A 301 -44.73 7.56 -17.72
N PRO A 302 -45.68 7.75 -16.78
CA PRO A 302 -47.09 7.83 -17.16
C PRO A 302 -47.23 8.97 -18.16
N LYS A 303 -47.78 8.67 -19.34
CA LYS A 303 -48.04 9.62 -20.45
C LYS A 303 -49.09 10.70 -20.09
N GLY A 304 -49.23 11.06 -18.81
CA GLY A 304 -50.35 11.81 -18.27
C GLY A 304 -49.94 12.90 -17.29
N GLN A 305 -48.95 13.72 -17.63
CA GLN A 305 -48.86 15.07 -17.08
C GLN A 305 -48.25 15.97 -18.15
N SER A 306 -49.14 16.45 -19.02
CA SER A 306 -48.84 17.51 -19.98
C SER A 306 -48.31 18.72 -19.20
N SER A 307 -47.06 19.08 -19.48
CA SER A 307 -46.55 20.42 -19.26
C SER A 307 -47.42 21.38 -20.08
N GLY A 308 -48.39 21.97 -19.40
CA GLY A 308 -49.29 22.99 -19.91
C GLY A 308 -49.69 23.83 -18.71
N ASP A 309 -49.31 25.10 -18.76
CA ASP A 309 -49.60 26.16 -17.81
C ASP A 309 -48.74 26.19 -16.54
N LEU A 310 -47.59 26.85 -16.65
CA LEU A 310 -47.16 27.88 -15.70
C LEU A 310 -46.25 28.87 -16.45
N VAL A 311 -46.88 29.78 -17.20
CA VAL A 311 -46.32 31.10 -17.50
C VAL A 311 -46.56 31.94 -16.26
N GLY A 312 -45.49 32.37 -15.60
CA GLY A 312 -45.52 33.29 -14.48
C GLY A 312 -44.12 33.81 -14.21
N GLU A 313 -43.82 34.98 -14.78
CA GLU A 313 -42.67 35.81 -14.46
C GLU A 313 -42.54 36.04 -12.94
N GLN A 314 -41.32 36.04 -12.41
CA GLN A 314 -40.65 37.20 -11.80
C GLN A 314 -39.41 36.75 -11.01
N GLY A 315 -38.33 37.51 -11.17
CA GLY A 315 -37.01 37.16 -10.63
C GLY A 315 -36.83 37.43 -9.13
N ALA A 316 -35.71 36.94 -8.62
CA ALA A 316 -34.97 37.55 -7.53
C ALA A 316 -33.59 36.88 -7.43
N ASP A 317 -32.58 37.71 -7.31
CA ASP A 317 -31.23 37.39 -6.88
C ASP A 317 -31.19 36.59 -5.57
N GLY A 318 -30.16 35.75 -5.45
CA GLY A 318 -29.40 35.64 -4.21
C GLY A 318 -29.61 34.41 -3.32
N ARG A 319 -28.50 33.66 -3.13
CA ARG A 319 -28.22 32.62 -2.11
C ARG A 319 -28.91 31.28 -2.37
N SER A 320 -28.34 30.11 -2.05
CA SER A 320 -27.36 29.75 -1.04
C SER A 320 -26.69 28.44 -1.46
N ALA A 321 -25.36 28.35 -1.37
CA ALA A 321 -24.71 27.05 -1.25
C ALA A 321 -25.18 26.43 0.08
N ALA A 322 -25.59 25.17 0.04
CA ALA A 322 -25.86 24.39 1.24
C ALA A 322 -24.52 24.07 1.90
N THR A 323 -24.14 24.86 2.90
CA THR A 323 -23.06 24.50 3.83
C THR A 323 -23.56 23.35 4.70
N CYS A 324 -22.79 22.26 4.74
CA CYS A 324 -22.93 21.19 5.73
C CYS A 324 -23.00 21.80 7.16
N PRO A 325 -23.81 21.25 8.06
CA PRO A 325 -23.82 21.70 9.45
C PRO A 325 -22.45 21.41 10.09
N ASP A 326 -21.78 22.47 10.54
CA ASP A 326 -20.55 22.39 11.33
C ASP A 326 -20.78 21.50 12.56
N THR A 327 -20.03 20.41 12.63
CA THR A 327 -19.92 19.56 13.82
C THR A 327 -19.33 20.40 14.96
N PRO A 328 -19.95 20.46 16.15
CA PRO A 328 -19.40 21.22 17.26
C PRO A 328 -18.04 20.64 17.70
N PRO A 329 -17.07 21.48 18.06
CA PRO A 329 -15.76 21.02 18.50
C PRO A 329 -15.89 20.17 19.77
N PRO A 330 -15.04 19.13 19.95
CA PRO A 330 -15.06 18.30 21.14
C PRO A 330 -14.70 19.14 22.39
N PRO A 331 -15.23 18.76 23.57
CA PRO A 331 -14.95 19.47 24.80
C PRO A 331 -13.45 19.40 25.12
N VAL A 332 -12.85 20.56 25.33
CA VAL A 332 -11.48 20.70 25.82
C VAL A 332 -11.42 20.11 27.22
N GLY A 333 -10.90 18.88 27.32
CA GLY A 333 -10.53 18.26 28.58
C GLY A 333 -9.35 19.02 29.18
N GLN A 334 -9.55 19.65 30.33
CA GLN A 334 -8.48 20.16 31.17
C GLN A 334 -7.77 18.96 31.81
N HIS A 335 -6.49 18.77 31.48
CA HIS A 335 -5.53 17.97 32.24
C HIS A 335 -4.29 18.80 32.51
#